data_AF-A0A6C0KZS3-F1
#
_entry.id   AF-A0A6C0KZS3-F1
#
_cell.length_a   1.000
_cell.length_b   1.000
_cell.length_c   1.000
_cell.angle_alpha   90.00
_cell.angle_beta   90.00
_cell.angle_gamma   90.00
#
_symmetry.space_group_name_H-M   'P 1'
#
loop_
_entity.id
_entity.type
_entity.pdbx_description
1 polymer ?
#
loop_
_entity_poly.entity_id
_entity_poly.type
_entity_poly.pdbx_seq_one_letter_code
_entity_poly.pdbx_strand_id
1 'polypeptide(L)'
;MTIEYVRNQEGHFVCPHKDCGKVCEKQNTMYYHVKRHMALNEKSFAYECSSCSMGFIQKSAFLHHMAAIHSDITDIQMKADDKKTIKNPYVGQEFKCPCCDNTTRTKANALVHYARLHAKDWIPSYDKEKGCTQCDKKFGSIAAYLYHCTGCVPASKKHRTFVAQIIG
;
A
#
# COMPACT_ATOMS: atom_id res chain seq x y z
N MET A 1 -17.90 15.98 13.06
CA MET A 1 -16.99 17.11 12.80
C MET A 1 -16.82 17.29 11.30
N THR A 2 -16.98 18.51 10.80
CA THR A 2 -16.79 18.85 9.37
C THR A 2 -15.32 19.21 9.16
N ILE A 3 -14.65 18.58 8.20
CA ILE A 3 -13.25 18.91 7.85
C ILE A 3 -13.29 20.12 6.90
N GLU A 4 -12.73 21.23 7.34
CA GLU A 4 -12.49 22.40 6.49
C GLU A 4 -11.20 22.21 5.70
N TYR A 5 -11.27 22.40 4.39
CA TYR A 5 -10.13 22.22 3.49
C TYR A 5 -9.48 23.57 3.18
N VAL A 6 -8.19 23.68 3.50
CA VAL A 6 -7.35 24.81 3.10
C VAL A 6 -6.64 24.46 1.79
N ARG A 7 -6.51 25.41 0.87
CA ARG A 7 -5.71 25.25 -0.36
C ARG A 7 -4.57 26.26 -0.42
N ASN A 8 -3.45 25.89 -1.04
CA ASN A 8 -2.36 26.82 -1.34
C ASN A 8 -2.63 27.58 -2.65
N GLN A 9 -1.69 28.46 -3.03
CA GLN A 9 -1.78 29.25 -4.27
C GLN A 9 -1.83 28.39 -5.55
N GLU A 10 -1.29 27.17 -5.50
CA GLU A 10 -1.30 26.22 -6.62
C GLU A 10 -2.60 25.40 -6.68
N GLY A 11 -3.55 25.64 -5.76
CA GLY A 11 -4.81 24.89 -5.68
C GLY A 11 -4.70 23.53 -4.99
N HIS A 12 -3.54 23.16 -4.46
CA HIS A 12 -3.31 21.92 -3.71
C HIS A 12 -3.90 22.02 -2.30
N PHE A 13 -4.41 20.90 -1.78
CA PHE A 13 -4.96 20.81 -0.42
C PHE A 13 -3.86 20.79 0.63
N VAL A 14 -3.96 21.64 1.64
CA VAL A 14 -3.02 21.76 2.76
C VAL A 14 -3.68 21.21 4.02
N CYS A 15 -2.92 20.44 4.80
CA CYS A 15 -3.40 19.88 6.04
C CYS A 15 -3.66 21.01 7.07
N PRO A 16 -4.86 21.09 7.66
CA PRO A 16 -5.18 22.11 8.66
C PRO A 16 -4.58 21.81 10.05
N HIS A 17 -4.00 20.62 10.28
CA HIS A 17 -3.41 20.27 11.56
C HIS A 17 -2.11 21.03 11.80
N LYS A 18 -2.01 21.68 12.96
CA LYS A 18 -0.81 22.42 13.37
C LYS A 18 0.43 21.50 13.30
N ASP A 19 1.55 22.05 12.83
CA ASP A 19 2.84 21.37 12.71
C ASP A 19 2.89 20.19 11.71
N CYS A 20 1.81 19.88 10.99
CA CYS A 20 1.84 18.81 9.98
C CYS A 20 2.43 19.26 8.63
N GLY A 21 2.02 20.44 8.14
CA GLY A 21 2.51 21.02 6.87
C GLY A 21 2.28 20.17 5.61
N LYS A 22 1.50 19.08 5.67
CA LYS A 22 1.34 18.16 4.54
C LYS A 22 0.48 18.78 3.43
N VAL A 23 0.95 18.66 2.19
CA VAL A 23 0.22 19.08 0.99
C VAL A 23 -0.14 17.86 0.13
N CYS A 24 -1.36 17.85 -0.41
CA CYS A 24 -1.89 16.81 -1.29
C CYS A 24 -2.62 17.45 -2.48
N GLU A 25 -2.47 16.89 -3.68
CA GLU A 25 -3.20 17.35 -4.86
C GLU A 25 -4.71 17.06 -4.80
N LYS A 26 -5.09 15.94 -4.17
CA LYS A 26 -6.46 15.41 -4.18
C LYS A 26 -7.14 15.56 -2.83
N GLN A 27 -8.39 16.02 -2.84
CA GLN A 27 -9.20 16.20 -1.63
C GLN A 27 -9.36 14.89 -0.84
N ASN A 28 -9.67 13.77 -1.51
CA ASN A 28 -9.83 12.48 -0.84
C ASN A 28 -8.55 12.03 -0.12
N THR A 29 -7.37 12.31 -0.69
CA THR A 29 -6.09 12.02 -0.04
C THR A 29 -5.93 12.86 1.22
N MET A 30 -6.31 14.15 1.17
CA MET A 30 -6.29 15.02 2.34
C MET A 30 -7.31 14.59 3.40
N TYR A 31 -8.52 14.19 3.00
CA TYR A 31 -9.56 13.68 3.89
C TYR A 31 -9.04 12.54 4.78
N TYR A 32 -8.50 11.48 4.18
CA TYR A 32 -7.98 10.34 4.94
C TYR A 32 -6.71 10.69 5.73
N HIS A 33 -5.93 11.67 5.27
CA HIS A 33 -4.80 12.18 6.02
C HIS A 33 -5.25 12.88 7.31
N VAL A 34 -6.20 13.80 7.24
CA VAL A 34 -6.75 14.52 8.40
C VAL A 34 -7.48 13.57 9.34
N LYS A 35 -8.25 12.62 8.79
CA LYS A 35 -8.90 11.56 9.58
C LYS A 35 -7.90 10.74 10.39
N ARG A 36 -6.64 10.63 9.95
CA ARG A 36 -5.58 9.97 10.74
C ARG A 36 -5.16 10.76 11.96
N HIS A 37 -5.02 12.08 11.85
CA HIS A 37 -4.76 12.93 13.02
C HIS A 37 -5.88 12.78 14.05
N MET A 38 -7.13 12.83 13.60
CA MET A 38 -8.31 12.64 14.47
C MET A 38 -8.30 11.26 15.14
N ALA A 39 -8.14 10.18 14.34
CA ALA A 39 -8.15 8.82 14.86
C ALA A 39 -7.04 8.56 15.88
N LEU A 40 -5.85 9.13 15.69
CA LEU A 40 -4.74 8.99 16.64
C LEU A 40 -5.01 9.74 17.94
N ASN A 41 -5.56 10.95 17.87
CA ASN A 41 -5.87 11.77 19.04
C ASN A 41 -7.01 11.17 19.87
N GLU A 42 -8.09 10.74 19.22
CA GLU A 42 -9.28 10.18 19.88
C GLU A 42 -9.15 8.67 20.16
N LYS A 43 -8.08 8.02 19.67
CA LYS A 43 -7.94 6.56 19.60
C LYS A 43 -9.16 5.87 18.96
N SER A 44 -9.82 6.57 18.04
CA SER A 44 -11.05 6.16 17.38
C SER A 44 -10.74 5.72 15.95
N PHE A 45 -10.64 4.41 15.75
CA PHE A 45 -10.39 3.80 14.45
C PHE A 45 -11.65 3.15 13.92
N ALA A 46 -12.00 3.44 12.68
CA ALA A 46 -13.19 2.87 12.03
C ALA A 46 -13.12 1.34 11.90
N TYR A 47 -11.90 0.79 11.86
CA TYR A 47 -11.65 -0.64 11.69
C TYR A 47 -10.59 -1.08 12.69
N GLU A 48 -11.01 -1.79 13.73
CA GLU A 48 -10.10 -2.32 14.75
C GLU A 48 -10.03 -3.84 14.66
N CYS A 49 -8.82 -4.39 14.71
CA CYS A 49 -8.60 -5.83 14.75
C CYS A 49 -8.93 -6.37 16.14
N SER A 50 -9.88 -7.30 16.24
CA SER A 50 -10.22 -7.95 17.52
C SER A 50 -9.12 -8.86 18.06
N SER A 51 -8.21 -9.34 17.19
CA SER A 51 -7.15 -10.27 17.56
C SER A 51 -5.89 -9.60 18.12
N CYS A 52 -5.58 -8.37 17.72
CA CYS A 52 -4.39 -7.64 18.19
C CYS A 52 -4.63 -6.16 18.54
N SER A 53 -5.88 -5.71 18.52
CA SER A 53 -6.31 -4.34 18.84
C SER A 53 -5.69 -3.24 17.95
N MET A 54 -5.08 -3.60 16.82
CA MET A 54 -4.58 -2.62 15.85
C MET A 54 -5.73 -1.90 15.14
N GLY A 55 -5.66 -0.58 15.13
CA GLY A 55 -6.66 0.30 14.53
C GLY A 55 -6.29 0.82 13.14
N PHE A 56 -7.28 0.90 12.26
CA PHE A 56 -7.14 1.33 10.87
C PHE A 56 -8.28 2.29 10.48
N ILE A 57 -7.96 3.24 9.62
CA ILE A 57 -8.92 4.25 9.12
C ILE A 57 -9.55 3.81 7.79
N GLN A 58 -8.86 2.95 7.04
CA GLN A 58 -9.28 2.45 5.73
C GLN A 58 -9.50 0.94 5.78
N LYS A 59 -10.59 0.49 5.16
CA LYS A 59 -10.98 -0.93 5.11
C LYS A 59 -9.92 -1.79 4.41
N SER A 60 -9.35 -1.29 3.31
CA SER A 60 -8.30 -1.97 2.56
C SER A 60 -7.05 -2.23 3.41
N ALA A 61 -6.62 -1.23 4.18
CA ALA A 61 -5.46 -1.35 5.07
C ALA A 61 -5.70 -2.41 6.16
N PHE A 62 -6.90 -2.41 6.75
CA PHE A 62 -7.31 -3.43 7.72
C PHE A 62 -7.35 -4.83 7.12
N LEU A 63 -7.94 -5.01 5.94
CA LEU A 63 -7.98 -6.32 5.28
C LEU A 63 -6.59 -6.82 4.90
N HIS A 64 -5.69 -5.95 4.43
CA HIS A 64 -4.29 -6.33 4.18
C HIS A 64 -3.57 -6.72 5.47
N HIS A 65 -3.85 -6.04 6.59
CA HIS A 65 -3.33 -6.45 7.89
C HIS A 65 -3.82 -7.85 8.28
N MET A 66 -5.11 -8.13 8.12
CA MET A 66 -5.66 -9.47 8.38
C MET A 66 -4.99 -10.52 7.48
N ALA A 67 -4.79 -10.23 6.19
CA ALA A 67 -4.09 -11.13 5.29
C ALA A 67 -2.62 -11.40 5.68
N ALA A 68 -1.93 -10.39 6.22
CA ALA A 68 -0.50 -10.46 6.49
C ALA A 68 -0.15 -11.03 7.87
N ILE A 69 -0.98 -10.75 8.88
CA ILE A 69 -0.70 -11.08 10.29
C ILE A 69 -1.65 -12.15 10.82
N HIS A 70 -2.86 -12.24 10.27
CA HIS A 70 -3.93 -13.12 10.73
C HIS A 70 -4.52 -13.94 9.57
N SER A 71 -3.64 -14.51 8.74
CA SER A 71 -4.01 -15.19 7.48
C SER A 71 -5.01 -16.33 7.67
N ASP A 72 -5.01 -16.94 8.86
CA ASP A 72 -5.82 -18.11 9.19
C ASP A 72 -7.21 -17.71 9.71
N ILE A 73 -7.46 -16.40 9.87
CA ILE A 73 -8.75 -15.86 10.28
C ILE A 73 -9.62 -15.66 9.04
N THR A 74 -10.67 -16.47 8.93
CA THR A 74 -11.66 -16.44 7.86
C THR A 74 -12.71 -15.36 8.07
N ASP A 75 -13.19 -15.21 9.29
CA ASP A 75 -14.29 -14.32 9.64
C ASP A 75 -13.75 -13.12 10.40
N ILE A 76 -13.73 -11.98 9.71
CA ILE A 76 -13.19 -10.75 10.26
C ILE A 76 -14.33 -9.95 10.89
N GLN A 77 -14.22 -9.74 12.19
CA GLN A 77 -15.11 -8.86 12.94
C GLN A 77 -14.57 -7.43 12.90
N MET A 78 -15.41 -6.49 12.50
CA MET A 78 -15.06 -5.07 12.43
C MET A 78 -15.93 -4.29 13.43
N LYS A 79 -15.30 -3.51 14.31
CA LYS A 79 -16.00 -2.53 15.15
C LYS A 79 -16.36 -1.25 14.37
N ALA A 80 -16.94 -1.39 13.18
CA ALA A 80 -17.65 -0.28 12.54
C ALA A 80 -19.09 -0.25 13.09
N ASP A 81 -19.80 0.88 12.92
CA ASP A 81 -21.15 1.15 13.48
C ASP A 81 -22.21 0.03 13.25
N ASP A 82 -21.96 -0.92 12.35
CA ASP A 82 -22.87 -2.02 12.00
C ASP A 82 -22.42 -3.44 12.44
N LYS A 83 -21.33 -3.63 13.22
CA LYS A 83 -20.83 -4.97 13.63
C LYS A 83 -20.90 -6.04 12.52
N LYS A 84 -20.48 -5.68 11.31
CA LYS A 84 -20.55 -6.57 10.15
C LYS A 84 -19.35 -7.52 10.15
N THR A 85 -19.62 -8.82 10.23
CA THR A 85 -18.64 -9.87 9.92
C THR A 85 -18.47 -9.95 8.42
N ILE A 86 -17.23 -9.84 7.94
CA ILE A 86 -16.90 -10.07 6.53
C ILE A 86 -15.97 -11.26 6.40
N LYS A 87 -16.15 -12.04 5.34
CA LYS A 87 -15.17 -13.07 4.98
C LYS A 87 -13.89 -12.39 4.52
N ASN A 88 -12.76 -12.84 5.05
CA ASN A 88 -11.45 -12.40 4.63
C ASN A 88 -11.22 -12.83 3.18
N PRO A 89 -11.13 -11.89 2.22
CA PRO A 89 -10.99 -12.24 0.80
C PRO A 89 -9.58 -12.77 0.45
N TYR A 90 -8.65 -12.77 1.41
CA TYR A 90 -7.25 -13.08 1.19
C TYR A 90 -6.79 -14.37 1.89
N VAL A 91 -7.70 -15.14 2.48
CA VAL A 91 -7.37 -16.42 3.15
C VAL A 91 -6.75 -17.38 2.14
N GLY A 92 -5.63 -17.99 2.53
CA GLY A 92 -4.91 -18.95 1.69
C GLY A 92 -4.34 -18.37 0.41
N GLN A 93 -4.32 -17.03 0.25
CA GLN A 93 -3.77 -16.43 -0.95
C GLN A 93 -2.24 -16.55 -0.96
N GLU A 94 -1.73 -17.12 -2.05
CA GLU A 94 -0.31 -17.39 -2.25
C GLU A 94 0.13 -16.95 -3.63
N PHE A 95 1.26 -16.25 -3.66
CA PHE A 95 1.93 -15.82 -4.88
C PHE A 95 3.33 -16.42 -4.88
N LYS A 96 3.49 -17.45 -5.70
CA LYS A 96 4.75 -18.19 -5.86
C LYS A 96 5.66 -17.45 -6.82
N CYS A 97 6.94 -17.38 -6.47
CA CYS A 97 7.95 -16.87 -7.37
C CYS A 97 8.20 -17.89 -8.50
N PRO A 98 8.24 -17.48 -9.77
CA PRO A 98 8.52 -18.39 -10.88
C PRO A 98 9.98 -18.83 -10.98
N CYS A 99 10.88 -18.27 -10.14
CA CYS A 99 12.32 -18.51 -10.20
C CYS A 99 12.90 -19.18 -8.96
N CYS A 100 12.12 -19.34 -7.88
CA CYS A 100 12.57 -19.97 -6.62
C CYS A 100 11.37 -20.37 -5.76
N ASP A 101 11.62 -21.10 -4.67
CA ASP A 101 10.56 -21.62 -3.77
C ASP A 101 9.90 -20.55 -2.89
N ASN A 102 10.34 -19.30 -2.99
CA ASN A 102 9.77 -18.22 -2.19
C ASN A 102 8.31 -17.95 -2.56
N THR A 103 7.45 -17.95 -1.53
CA THR A 103 6.02 -17.67 -1.65
C THR A 103 5.66 -16.46 -0.81
N THR A 104 4.80 -15.57 -1.32
CA THR A 104 4.33 -14.38 -0.60
C THR A 104 2.81 -14.31 -0.55
N ARG A 105 2.27 -13.47 0.34
CA ARG A 105 0.81 -13.32 0.53
C ARG A 105 0.16 -12.22 -0.31
N THR A 106 0.95 -11.35 -0.97
CA THR A 106 0.41 -10.28 -1.82
C THR A 106 1.15 -10.21 -3.16
N LYS A 107 0.43 -9.88 -4.24
CA LYS A 107 1.02 -9.69 -5.58
C LYS A 107 2.18 -8.69 -5.55
N ALA A 108 2.02 -7.59 -4.83
CA ALA A 108 3.04 -6.55 -4.72
C ALA A 108 4.34 -7.10 -4.08
N ASN A 109 4.23 -7.90 -3.02
CA ASN A 109 5.40 -8.48 -2.36
C ASN A 109 6.12 -9.49 -3.26
N ALA A 110 5.38 -10.32 -4.01
CA ALA A 110 5.98 -11.23 -5.00
C ALA A 110 6.72 -10.47 -6.10
N LEU A 111 6.13 -9.39 -6.61
CA LEU A 111 6.77 -8.54 -7.63
C LEU A 111 8.03 -7.85 -7.09
N VAL A 112 7.99 -7.32 -5.87
CA VAL A 112 9.17 -6.68 -5.25
C VAL A 112 10.27 -7.71 -4.97
N HIS A 113 9.92 -8.91 -4.51
CA HIS A 113 10.85 -10.02 -4.35
C HIS A 113 11.54 -10.35 -5.68
N TYR A 114 10.74 -10.54 -6.75
CA TYR A 114 11.22 -10.85 -8.07
C TYR A 114 12.14 -9.74 -8.62
N ALA A 115 11.66 -8.49 -8.55
CA ALA A 115 12.39 -7.30 -8.95
C ALA A 115 13.77 -7.21 -8.27
N ARG A 116 13.82 -7.50 -6.97
CA ARG A 116 15.03 -7.37 -6.15
C ARG A 116 16.06 -8.48 -6.39
N LEU A 117 15.60 -9.72 -6.57
CA LEU A 117 16.50 -10.88 -6.57
C LEU A 117 16.73 -11.49 -7.95
N HIS A 118 15.75 -11.39 -8.85
CA HIS A 118 15.73 -12.11 -10.13
C HIS A 118 15.72 -11.20 -11.35
N ALA A 119 15.70 -9.88 -11.17
CA ALA A 119 15.62 -8.89 -12.24
C ALA A 119 16.61 -7.72 -12.09
N LYS A 120 17.77 -7.96 -11.45
CA LYS A 120 18.83 -6.94 -11.30
C LYS A 120 19.44 -6.51 -12.65
N ASP A 121 19.34 -7.37 -13.66
CA ASP A 121 19.75 -7.12 -15.04
C ASP A 121 18.74 -6.25 -15.82
N TRP A 122 17.52 -6.11 -15.32
CA TRP A 122 16.45 -5.33 -15.94
C TRP A 122 16.13 -4.04 -15.19
N ILE A 123 16.03 -4.09 -13.87
CA ILE A 123 15.57 -2.96 -13.06
C ILE A 123 16.78 -2.12 -12.62
N PRO A 124 16.81 -0.81 -12.96
CA PRO A 124 17.91 0.06 -12.55
C PRO A 124 18.04 0.14 -11.03
N SER A 125 19.25 0.36 -10.52
CA SER A 125 19.48 0.46 -9.08
C SER A 125 18.71 1.62 -8.45
N TYR A 126 18.15 1.38 -7.25
CA TYR A 126 17.44 2.41 -6.51
C TYR A 126 18.41 3.45 -5.93
N ASP A 127 18.09 4.71 -6.18
CA ASP A 127 18.77 5.87 -5.61
C ASP A 127 17.67 6.85 -5.16
N LYS A 128 17.72 7.28 -3.89
CA LYS A 128 16.68 8.11 -3.28
C LYS A 128 16.61 9.51 -3.90
N GLU A 129 17.73 10.00 -4.40
CA GLU A 129 17.84 11.35 -4.97
C GLU A 129 17.42 11.37 -6.45
N LYS A 130 17.51 10.21 -7.11
CA LYS A 130 17.21 10.03 -8.53
C LYS A 130 15.80 9.47 -8.76
N GLY A 131 15.27 9.74 -9.94
CA GLY A 131 13.99 9.22 -10.40
C GLY A 131 14.12 7.88 -11.13
N CYS A 132 12.98 7.27 -11.45
CA CYS A 132 12.89 6.18 -12.42
C CYS A 132 13.45 6.62 -13.78
N THR A 133 14.31 5.82 -14.40
CA THR A 133 14.99 6.17 -15.67
C THR A 133 14.06 6.32 -16.87
N GLN A 134 12.78 5.97 -16.74
CA GLN A 134 11.79 6.04 -17.83
C GLN A 134 10.77 7.17 -17.67
N CYS A 135 10.47 7.59 -16.45
CA CYS A 135 9.44 8.60 -16.19
C CYS A 135 9.85 9.66 -15.15
N ASP A 136 11.09 9.62 -14.68
CA ASP A 136 11.70 10.52 -13.69
C ASP A 136 10.98 10.63 -12.33
N LYS A 137 9.98 9.78 -12.09
CA LYS A 137 9.27 9.74 -10.81
C LYS A 137 10.21 9.36 -9.67
N LYS A 138 10.21 10.14 -8.60
CA LYS A 138 10.99 9.89 -7.38
C LYS A 138 10.23 9.03 -6.37
N PHE A 139 10.98 8.27 -5.58
CA PHE A 139 10.42 7.33 -4.61
C PHE A 139 11.13 7.46 -3.25
N GLY A 140 10.36 7.46 -2.16
CA GLY A 140 10.92 7.50 -0.81
C GLY A 140 11.33 6.13 -0.26
N SER A 141 11.04 5.04 -0.97
CA SER A 141 11.41 3.69 -0.56
C SER A 141 11.77 2.81 -1.75
N ILE A 142 12.74 1.91 -1.52
CA ILE A 142 13.17 0.91 -2.51
C ILE A 142 12.02 -0.01 -2.93
N ALA A 143 11.11 -0.39 -2.03
CA ALA A 143 10.01 -1.29 -2.36
C ALA A 143 9.02 -0.63 -3.33
N ALA A 144 8.68 0.64 -3.12
CA ALA A 144 7.80 1.39 -4.01
C ALA A 144 8.45 1.60 -5.38
N TYR A 145 9.75 1.90 -5.40
CA TYR A 145 10.53 2.00 -6.63
C TYR A 145 10.54 0.70 -7.42
N LEU A 146 10.92 -0.42 -6.79
CA LEU A 146 10.97 -1.73 -7.46
C LEU A 146 9.60 -2.15 -8.01
N TYR A 147 8.54 -1.98 -7.23
CA TYR A 147 7.17 -2.26 -7.67
C TYR A 147 6.76 -1.39 -8.87
N HIS A 148 7.12 -0.10 -8.87
CA HIS A 148 6.84 0.77 -10.01
C HIS A 148 7.60 0.32 -11.26
N CYS A 149 8.89 -0.03 -11.12
CA CYS A 149 9.72 -0.41 -12.26
C CYS A 149 9.21 -1.66 -12.98
N THR A 150 8.57 -2.62 -12.30
CA THR A 150 8.03 -3.81 -12.97
C THR A 150 6.93 -3.52 -13.99
N GLY A 151 6.27 -2.35 -13.90
CA GLY A 151 5.26 -1.91 -14.87
C GLY A 151 5.68 -0.69 -15.71
N CYS A 152 6.73 0.04 -15.31
CA CYS A 152 7.17 1.26 -16.00
C CYS A 152 8.40 1.05 -16.89
N VAL A 153 9.33 0.18 -16.50
CA VAL A 153 10.58 -0.02 -17.24
C VAL A 153 10.35 -1.05 -18.36
N PRO A 154 10.63 -0.73 -19.63
CA PRO A 154 10.53 -1.69 -20.72
C PRO A 154 11.30 -2.97 -20.41
N ALA A 155 10.61 -4.10 -20.52
CA ALA A 155 11.09 -5.40 -20.08
C ALA A 155 11.35 -6.34 -21.26
N SER A 156 12.34 -7.23 -21.14
CA SER A 156 12.52 -8.33 -22.10
C SER A 156 11.33 -9.31 -22.06
N LYS A 157 11.17 -10.13 -23.10
CA LYS A 157 10.09 -11.15 -23.15
C LYS A 157 10.11 -12.06 -21.91
N LYS A 158 11.32 -12.45 -21.46
CA LYS A 158 11.54 -13.28 -20.25
C LYS A 158 10.92 -12.64 -19.01
N HIS A 159 11.26 -11.38 -18.71
CA HIS A 159 10.75 -10.70 -17.52
C HIS A 159 9.24 -10.43 -17.60
N ARG A 160 8.72 -10.09 -18.79
CA ARG A 160 7.26 -9.93 -18.98
C ARG A 160 6.51 -11.21 -18.65
N THR A 161 7.00 -12.37 -19.09
CA THR A 161 6.40 -13.66 -18.80
C THR A 161 6.41 -13.97 -17.30
N PHE A 162 7.53 -13.74 -16.61
CA PHE A 162 7.60 -13.99 -15.17
C PHE A 162 6.73 -13.03 -14.35
N VAL A 163 6.68 -11.75 -14.72
CA VAL A 163 5.75 -10.79 -14.10
C VAL A 163 4.29 -11.21 -14.31
N ALA A 164 3.93 -11.63 -15.53
CA ALA A 164 2.58 -12.15 -15.83
C ALA A 164 2.21 -13.36 -14.96
N GLN A 165 3.12 -14.32 -14.79
CA GLN A 165 2.91 -15.49 -13.93
C GLN A 165 2.69 -15.11 -12.46
N ILE A 166 3.32 -14.05 -11.96
CA ILE A 166 3.13 -13.57 -10.58
C ILE A 166 1.76 -12.89 -10.41
N ILE A 167 1.33 -12.09 -11.39
CA ILE A 167 0.10 -11.29 -11.26
C ILE A 167 -1.17 -12.09 -11.57
N GLY A 168 -1.07 -13.20 -12.32
CA GLY A 168 -2.21 -14.00 -12.77
C GLY A 168 -2.92 -13.35 -13.93
#